data_AF-A0A929ES09-F1
#
_entry.id   AF-A0A929ES09-F1
#
_cell.length_a   1.000
_cell.length_b   1.000
_cell.length_c   1.000
_cell.angle_alpha   90.00
_cell.angle_beta   90.00
_cell.angle_gamma   90.00
#
_symmetry.space_group_name_H-M   'P 1'
#
loop_
_entity.id
_entity.type
_entity.pdbx_description
1 polymer ?
#
loop_
_entity_poly.entity_id
_entity_poly.type
_entity_poly.pdbx_seq_one_letter_code
_entity_poly.pdbx_strand_id
1 'polypeptide(L)'
;MEPGELLAQGMEFARKGDQKQARELIAKAVKVDPSLKQGWWALAHLLDDQDRRIYCVKQVLKLDPADEQALEKLAELQGAPLPGEPAPHVPPPADSQEPPSPRVSRGRNRYIFIAIVVVGVVLV
;
A
#
# COMPACT_ATOMS: atom_id res chain seq x y z
N MET A 1 25.85 21.38 2.27
CA MET A 1 25.63 19.93 2.23
C MET A 1 24.91 19.66 0.93
N GLU A 2 25.52 18.83 0.09
CA GLU A 2 24.99 18.52 -1.23
C GLU A 2 23.65 17.78 -1.11
N PRO A 3 22.70 17.95 -2.04
CA PRO A 3 21.41 17.26 -1.99
C PRO A 3 21.56 15.74 -1.96
N GLY A 4 22.54 15.18 -2.68
CA GLY A 4 22.85 13.75 -2.65
C GLY A 4 23.35 13.26 -1.29
N GLU A 5 24.09 14.08 -0.55
CA GLU A 5 24.57 13.75 0.80
C GLU A 5 23.41 13.74 1.82
N LEU A 6 22.51 14.72 1.72
CA LEU A 6 21.28 14.76 2.51
C LEU A 6 20.41 13.53 2.26
N LEU A 7 20.27 13.11 1.01
CA LEU A 7 19.56 11.89 0.63
C LEU A 7 20.24 10.65 1.23
N ALA A 8 21.55 10.50 1.06
CA ALA A 8 22.29 9.35 1.57
C ALA A 8 22.17 9.23 3.10
N GLN A 9 22.31 10.34 3.82
CA GLN A 9 22.17 10.39 5.26
C GLN A 9 20.73 10.10 5.71
N GLY A 10 19.73 10.65 5.02
CA GLY A 10 18.34 10.34 5.31
C GLY A 10 18.00 8.85 5.11
N MET A 11 18.56 8.22 4.07
CA MET A 11 18.41 6.78 3.84
C MET A 11 19.11 5.93 4.92
N GLU A 12 20.23 6.39 5.47
CA GLU A 12 20.86 5.77 6.65
C GLU A 12 19.95 5.80 7.88
N PHE A 13 19.30 6.94 8.15
CA PHE A 13 18.32 7.02 9.24
C PHE A 13 17.11 6.13 9.01
N ALA A 14 16.62 6.03 7.76
CA ALA A 14 15.52 5.14 7.41
C ALA A 14 15.87 3.68 7.68
N ARG A 15 17.08 3.24 7.31
CA ARG A 15 17.59 1.89 7.59
C ARG A 15 17.69 1.59 9.08
N LYS A 16 18.00 2.59 9.90
CA LYS A 16 18.08 2.50 11.37
C LYS A 16 16.71 2.55 12.06
N GLY A 17 15.62 2.69 11.30
CA GLY A 17 14.27 2.81 11.83
C GLY A 17 13.86 4.21 12.25
N ASP A 18 14.75 5.21 12.15
CA ASP A 18 14.42 6.61 12.43
C ASP A 18 13.77 7.26 11.20
N GLN A 19 12.50 6.91 11.00
CA GLN A 19 11.67 7.42 9.89
C GLN A 19 11.49 8.95 9.97
N LYS A 20 11.53 9.54 11.17
CA LYS A 20 11.36 10.98 11.34
C LYS A 20 12.58 11.73 10.79
N GLN A 21 13.78 11.39 11.24
CA GLN A 21 15.02 12.02 10.75
C GLN A 21 15.23 11.75 9.26
N ALA A 22 14.91 10.54 8.79
CA ALA A 22 14.94 10.22 7.37
C ALA A 22 14.08 11.17 6.53
N ARG A 23 12.81 11.37 6.91
CA ARG A 23 11.92 12.28 6.21
C ARG A 23 12.43 13.72 6.21
N GLU A 24 12.93 14.20 7.34
CA GLU A 24 13.42 15.58 7.46
C GLU A 24 14.61 15.84 6.52
N LEU A 25 15.59 14.93 6.50
CA LEU A 25 16.77 15.05 5.65
C LEU A 25 16.45 14.92 4.17
N ILE A 26 15.61 13.95 3.80
CA ILE A 26 15.24 13.73 2.39
C ILE A 26 14.33 14.87 1.90
N ALA A 27 13.43 15.38 2.74
CA ALA A 27 12.64 16.57 2.44
C ALA A 27 13.53 17.80 2.21
N LYS A 28 14.64 17.92 2.96
CA LYS A 28 15.64 18.97 2.71
C LYS A 28 16.37 18.73 1.39
N ALA A 29 16.74 17.49 1.07
CA ALA A 29 17.40 17.13 -0.19
C ALA A 29 16.59 17.59 -1.41
N VAL A 30 15.30 17.24 -1.47
CA VAL A 30 14.43 17.60 -2.60
C VAL A 30 14.05 19.09 -2.63
N LYS A 31 14.17 19.79 -1.51
CA LYS A 31 14.00 21.26 -1.48
C LYS A 31 15.22 21.98 -2.05
N VAL A 32 16.41 21.44 -1.80
CA VAL A 32 17.67 21.96 -2.35
C VAL A 32 17.75 21.66 -3.84
N ASP A 33 17.41 20.43 -4.23
CA ASP A 33 17.35 20.01 -5.62
C ASP A 33 16.01 19.31 -5.94
N PRO A 34 15.04 20.04 -6.51
CA PRO A 34 13.76 19.47 -6.94
C PRO A 34 13.88 18.45 -8.07
N SER A 35 15.02 18.38 -8.78
CA SER A 35 15.26 17.38 -9.84
C SER A 35 15.73 16.03 -9.31
N LEU A 36 15.91 15.91 -7.98
CA LEU A 36 16.35 14.68 -7.34
C LEU A 36 15.23 13.62 -7.27
N LYS A 37 15.02 12.93 -8.40
CA LYS A 37 14.01 11.86 -8.57
C LYS A 37 14.02 10.84 -7.42
N GLN A 38 15.20 10.39 -7.01
CA GLN A 38 15.36 9.39 -5.96
C GLN A 38 14.92 9.90 -4.58
N GLY A 39 15.06 11.20 -4.30
CA GLY A 39 14.57 11.81 -3.06
C GLY A 39 13.05 11.86 -3.00
N TRP A 40 12.39 12.16 -4.11
CA TRP A 40 10.93 12.10 -4.21
C TRP A 40 10.40 10.69 -4.02
N TRP A 41 11.04 9.70 -4.64
CA TRP A 41 10.74 8.29 -4.43
C TRP A 41 10.89 7.89 -2.97
N ALA A 42 12.00 8.24 -2.32
CA ALA A 42 12.23 7.90 -0.93
C ALA A 42 11.16 8.54 -0.02
N LEU A 43 10.77 9.79 -0.23
CA LEU A 43 9.68 10.41 0.53
C LEU A 43 8.35 9.69 0.36
N ALA A 44 8.00 9.25 -0.86
CA ALA A 44 6.75 8.52 -1.10
C ALA A 44 6.65 7.20 -0.30
N HIS A 45 7.79 6.61 0.08
CA HIS A 45 7.85 5.41 0.91
C HIS A 45 7.83 5.70 2.41
N LEU A 46 8.40 6.83 2.83
CA LEU A 46 8.52 7.20 4.25
C LEU A 46 7.30 7.95 4.79
N LEU A 47 6.48 8.51 3.92
CA LEU A 47 5.28 9.25 4.29
C LEU A 47 4.10 8.29 4.52
N ASP A 48 3.37 8.50 5.61
CA ASP A 48 2.18 7.73 5.96
C ASP A 48 0.91 8.26 5.27
N ASP A 49 0.86 9.57 5.08
CA ASP A 49 -0.28 10.29 4.50
C ASP A 49 -0.38 10.06 2.99
N GLN A 50 -1.51 9.49 2.55
CA GLN A 50 -1.73 9.08 1.16
C GLN A 50 -1.60 10.26 0.18
N ASP A 51 -2.17 11.42 0.49
CA ASP A 51 -2.11 12.60 -0.39
C ASP A 51 -0.68 13.09 -0.59
N ARG A 52 0.13 13.11 0.48
CA ARG A 52 1.55 13.46 0.39
C ARG A 52 2.35 12.43 -0.40
N ARG A 53 2.03 11.14 -0.27
CA ARG A 53 2.66 10.08 -1.09
C ARG A 53 2.34 10.27 -2.57
N ILE A 54 1.06 10.51 -2.90
CA ILE A 54 0.61 10.83 -4.26
C ILE A 54 1.35 12.06 -4.80
N TYR A 55 1.49 13.10 -3.99
CA TYR A 55 2.23 14.30 -4.37
C TYR A 55 3.69 13.97 -4.74
N CYS A 56 4.39 13.19 -3.91
CA CYS A 56 5.77 12.78 -4.17
C CYS A 56 5.91 11.95 -5.46
N VAL A 57 5.03 10.96 -5.66
CA VAL A 57 5.01 10.15 -6.89
C VAL A 57 4.73 11.02 -8.12
N LYS A 58 3.82 11.99 -8.03
CA LYS A 58 3.60 12.96 -9.12
C LYS A 58 4.84 13.82 -9.42
N GLN A 59 5.68 14.13 -8.43
CA GLN A 59 6.95 14.82 -8.72
C GLN A 59 7.92 13.91 -9.48
N VAL A 60 7.99 12.62 -9.14
CA VAL A 60 8.76 11.64 -9.92
C VAL A 60 8.30 11.63 -11.38
N LEU A 61 6.99 11.54 -11.62
CA LEU A 61 6.41 11.53 -12.98
C LEU A 61 6.61 12.84 -13.75
N LYS A 62 6.80 13.98 -13.07
CA LYS A 62 7.19 15.23 -13.73
C LYS A 62 8.63 15.20 -14.25
N LEU A 63 9.52 14.52 -13.52
CA LEU A 63 10.92 14.38 -13.88
C LEU A 63 11.11 13.28 -14.94
N ASP A 64 10.35 12.21 -14.82
CA ASP A 64 10.35 11.07 -15.72
C ASP A 64 8.91 10.59 -15.99
N PRO A 65 8.26 11.12 -17.03
CA PRO A 65 6.88 10.77 -17.36
C PRO A 65 6.68 9.30 -17.79
N ALA A 66 7.77 8.61 -18.16
CA ALA A 66 7.76 7.23 -18.61
C ALA A 66 8.14 6.24 -17.49
N ASP A 67 8.28 6.71 -16.25
CA ASP A 67 8.57 5.84 -15.10
C ASP A 67 7.36 4.94 -14.80
N GLU A 68 7.43 3.71 -15.30
CA GLU A 68 6.38 2.69 -15.14
C GLU A 68 6.09 2.42 -13.66
N GLN A 69 7.11 2.38 -12.81
CA GLN A 69 6.93 2.15 -11.37
C GLN A 69 6.14 3.29 -10.71
N ALA A 70 6.38 4.54 -11.13
CA ALA A 70 5.68 5.69 -10.60
C ALA A 70 4.24 5.76 -11.09
N LEU A 71 3.96 5.34 -12.33
CA LEU A 71 2.61 5.21 -12.86
C LEU A 71 1.81 4.15 -12.11
N GLU A 72 2.39 2.96 -11.92
CA GLU A 72 1.81 1.88 -11.12
C GLU A 72 1.55 2.33 -9.68
N LYS A 73 2.54 2.98 -9.05
CA LYS A 73 2.39 3.46 -7.67
C LYS A 73 1.30 4.52 -7.55
N LEU A 74 1.16 5.40 -8.53
CA LEU A 74 0.10 6.39 -8.54
C LEU A 74 -1.28 5.73 -8.65
N ALA A 75 -1.41 4.72 -9.52
CA ALA A 75 -2.65 3.95 -9.66
C ALA A 75 -3.02 3.23 -8.35
N GLU A 76 -2.06 2.55 -7.71
CA GLU A 76 -2.21 1.90 -6.40
C GLU A 76 -2.72 2.89 -5.34
N LEU A 77 -2.06 4.04 -5.21
CA LEU A 77 -2.40 5.06 -4.21
C LEU A 77 -3.75 5.75 -4.48
N GLN A 78 -4.23 5.75 -5.73
CA GLN A 78 -5.52 6.30 -6.10
C GLN A 78 -6.66 5.27 -6.00
N GLY A 79 -6.35 4.02 -5.63
CA GLY A 79 -7.32 2.94 -5.60
C GLY A 79 -7.83 2.56 -6.99
N ALA A 80 -7.08 2.89 -8.05
CA ALA A 80 -7.37 2.37 -9.38
C ALA A 80 -7.03 0.88 -9.37
N PRO A 81 -7.92 -0.02 -9.84
CA PRO A 81 -7.57 -1.41 -10.04
C PRO A 81 -6.37 -1.45 -10.98
N LEU A 82 -5.23 -1.96 -10.49
CA LEU A 82 -4.06 -2.18 -11.31
C LEU A 82 -4.48 -3.05 -12.51
N PRO A 83 -4.11 -2.70 -13.75
CA PRO A 83 -4.38 -3.53 -14.92
C PRO A 83 -3.65 -4.88 -14.79
N GLY A 84 -4.25 -5.84 -14.09
CA GLY A 84 -3.66 -7.16 -13.87
C GLY A 84 -3.82 -7.77 -12.48
N GLU A 85 -4.36 -7.06 -11.49
CA GLU A 85 -4.52 -7.66 -10.14
C GLU A 85 -5.94 -8.23 -9.93
N PRO A 86 -6.09 -9.55 -9.67
CA PRO A 86 -7.34 -10.10 -9.16
C PRO A 86 -7.62 -9.51 -7.78
N ALA A 87 -8.91 -9.41 -7.44
CA ALA A 87 -9.45 -8.89 -6.18
C ALA A 87 -8.62 -9.24 -4.93
N PRO A 88 -8.59 -8.35 -3.91
CA PRO A 88 -7.68 -8.41 -2.76
C PRO A 88 -7.57 -9.82 -2.18
N HIS A 89 -6.33 -10.22 -1.91
CA HIS A 89 -6.01 -11.41 -1.12
C HIS A 89 -6.59 -11.21 0.29
N VAL A 90 -7.88 -11.51 0.45
CA VAL A 90 -8.44 -11.92 1.72
C VAL A 90 -7.60 -13.14 2.10
N PRO A 91 -6.74 -13.09 3.13
CA PRO A 91 -6.10 -14.31 3.58
C PRO A 91 -7.24 -15.29 3.86
N PRO A 92 -7.19 -16.55 3.35
CA PRO A 92 -8.15 -17.54 3.80
C PRO A 92 -8.12 -17.51 5.34
N PRO A 93 -9.27 -17.48 6.03
CA PRO A 93 -9.29 -17.43 7.48
C PRO A 93 -8.38 -18.54 8.00
N ALA A 94 -7.29 -18.13 8.64
CA ALA A 94 -6.32 -19.01 9.25
C ALA A 94 -6.93 -19.55 10.55
N ASP A 95 -7.91 -20.43 10.39
CA ASP A 95 -8.46 -21.26 11.46
C ASP A 95 -9.13 -22.47 10.80
N SER A 96 -8.32 -23.49 10.48
CA SER A 96 -8.70 -24.90 10.31
C SER A 96 -7.48 -25.73 9.88
N GLN A 97 -6.47 -25.83 10.74
CA GLN A 97 -5.69 -27.08 10.81
C GLN A 97 -6.32 -27.95 11.90
N GLU A 98 -7.51 -28.49 11.61
CA GLU A 98 -8.03 -29.62 12.37
C GLU A 98 -7.31 -30.90 11.87
N PRO A 99 -6.77 -31.77 12.74
CA PRO A 99 -6.09 -32.99 12.34
C PRO A 99 -7.00 -33.90 11.50
N PRO A 100 -6.45 -34.75 10.60
CA PRO A 100 -7.26 -35.54 9.67
C PRO A 100 -8.11 -36.56 10.43
N SER A 101 -9.40 -36.26 10.58
CA SER A 101 -10.41 -37.25 10.92
C SER A 101 -10.70 -38.11 9.67
N PRO A 102 -10.78 -39.45 9.80
CA PRO A 102 -11.02 -40.32 8.66
C PRO A 102 -12.42 -40.05 8.09
N ARG A 103 -12.46 -39.69 6.80
CA ARG A 103 -13.67 -39.41 6.02
C ARG A 103 -14.63 -40.59 6.05
N VAL A 104 -15.80 -40.39 6.66
CA VAL A 104 -17.00 -41.17 6.38
C VAL A 104 -17.97 -40.31 5.57
N SER A 105 -17.95 -40.57 4.27
CA SER A 105 -19.07 -40.60 3.33
C SER A 105 -20.41 -39.95 3.71
N ARG A 106 -20.94 -39.19 2.74
CA ARG A 106 -22.24 -39.43 2.05
C ARG A 106 -23.22 -38.25 2.13
N GLY A 107 -23.64 -37.76 0.96
CA GLY A 107 -24.90 -37.03 0.75
C GLY A 107 -24.69 -35.54 0.44
N ARG A 108 -24.53 -35.13 -0.82
CA ARG A 108 -25.58 -34.94 -1.85
C ARG A 108 -26.44 -33.70 -1.59
N ASN A 109 -26.29 -32.72 -2.50
CA ASN A 109 -27.28 -31.71 -2.87
C ASN A 109 -27.65 -30.69 -1.77
N ARG A 110 -27.87 -29.40 -2.01
CA ARG A 110 -28.13 -28.62 -3.22
C ARG A 110 -28.30 -27.16 -2.75
N TYR A 111 -27.96 -26.21 -3.62
CA TYR A 111 -28.73 -24.97 -3.89
C TYR A 111 -28.95 -23.98 -2.72
N ILE A 112 -28.36 -22.78 -2.76
CA ILE A 112 -28.76 -21.59 -3.56
C ILE A 112 -29.64 -20.63 -2.73
N PHE A 113 -29.40 -19.32 -2.96
CA PHE A 113 -30.26 -18.15 -2.69
C PHE A 113 -30.53 -17.81 -1.20
N ILE A 114 -30.85 -16.60 -0.75
CA ILE A 114 -30.83 -15.18 -1.17
C ILE A 114 -31.12 -14.44 0.14
N ALA A 115 -30.67 -13.19 0.28
CA ALA A 115 -31.02 -12.28 1.37
C ALA A 115 -32.53 -12.14 1.59
N ILE A 116 -33.00 -12.14 2.84
CA ILE A 116 -34.28 -11.53 3.22
C ILE A 116 -34.12 -10.77 4.54
N VAL A 117 -34.52 -9.50 4.45
CA VAL A 117 -34.68 -8.46 5.48
C VAL A 117 -35.85 -8.81 6.40
N VAL A 118 -35.86 -8.28 7.64
CA VAL A 118 -36.98 -7.56 8.30
C VAL A 118 -36.98 -7.73 9.83
N VAL A 119 -36.55 -6.65 10.48
CA VAL A 119 -37.07 -5.95 11.68
C VAL A 119 -38.33 -6.51 12.38
N GLY A 120 -38.33 -6.51 13.72
CA GLY A 120 -39.56 -6.58 14.56
C GLY A 120 -39.26 -6.90 16.02
N VAL A 121 -38.99 -5.91 16.89
CA VAL A 121 -39.93 -5.24 17.83
C VAL A 121 -40.07 -5.95 19.19
N VAL A 122 -39.83 -5.11 20.21
CA VAL A 122 -39.93 -5.22 21.68
C VAL A 122 -41.23 -5.84 22.21
N LEU A 123 -41.14 -6.55 23.35
CA LEU A 123 -42.09 -6.70 24.50
C LEU A 123 -41.62 -7.93 25.33
N VAL A 124 -41.59 -8.00 26.67
CA VAL A 124 -42.38 -7.43 27.79
C VAL A 124 -41.45 -7.23 28.98
#